data_AF-A0A7Z8VI73-F1
#
_entry.id   AF-A0A7Z8VI73-F1
#
_cell.length_a   1.000
_cell.length_b   1.000
_cell.length_c   1.000
_cell.angle_alpha   90.00
_cell.angle_beta   90.00
_cell.angle_gamma   90.00
#
_symmetry.space_group_name_H-M   'P 1'
#
loop_
_entity.id
_entity.type
_entity.pdbx_description
1 polymer ?
#
loop_
_entity_poly.entity_id
_entity_poly.type
_entity_poly.pdbx_seq_one_letter_code
_entity_poly.pdbx_strand_id
1 'polypeptide(L)'
;MYEYQATRAGAHAANFLQGFSGHLQVDGYAGYHALASDDCILVGCMAHARRKFDEALKALPKESRKNKMGMAQTALRKFARLYALEKQFKGLTIEQRYLLRLEKSKPLLEDLKQWCDNNLTKTAKDSAIGKAIRYTINQWDSLTRYIDDGNIQIDNNAAERHIKPFVIGRKNWLFNQTPRGANASALLYSLVQTAVANNLEPFDYLKYLLTALPKLGRHYKPEALDQFLPWNLTEKIKPLK
;
A
#
# COMPACT_ATOMS: atom_id res chain seq x y z
N MET A 1 4.16 8.45 8.18
CA MET A 1 4.78 8.20 9.51
C MET A 1 5.33 6.78 9.54
N TYR A 2 6.44 6.55 10.24
CA TYR A 2 7.16 5.28 10.31
C TYR A 2 7.30 4.91 11.80
N GLU A 3 7.06 3.64 12.13
CA GLU A 3 7.26 3.08 13.46
C GLU A 3 8.09 1.80 13.38
N TYR A 4 8.99 1.61 14.33
CA TYR A 4 9.74 0.37 14.49
C TYR A 4 9.10 -0.50 15.56
N GLN A 5 9.00 -1.81 15.27
CA GLN A 5 8.53 -2.82 16.19
C GLN A 5 9.42 -4.06 16.10
N ALA A 6 9.66 -4.72 17.24
CA ALA A 6 10.56 -5.88 17.32
C ALA A 6 9.98 -7.13 16.64
N THR A 7 8.65 -7.20 16.51
CA THR A 7 7.94 -8.32 15.88
C THR A 7 6.92 -7.79 14.87
N ARG A 8 6.32 -8.71 14.10
CA ARG A 8 5.25 -8.40 13.14
C ARG A 8 3.84 -8.62 13.73
N ALA A 9 3.72 -8.72 15.06
CA ALA A 9 2.44 -9.01 15.69
C ALA A 9 1.37 -7.96 15.31
N GLY A 10 0.14 -8.40 15.05
CA GLY A 10 -0.96 -7.51 14.65
C GLY A 10 -1.29 -6.43 15.68
N ALA A 11 -1.04 -6.70 16.97
CA ALA A 11 -1.20 -5.73 18.05
C ALA A 11 -0.43 -4.42 17.83
N HIS A 12 0.72 -4.49 17.17
CA HIS A 12 1.50 -3.28 16.86
C HIS A 12 0.81 -2.39 15.84
N ALA A 13 0.25 -2.99 14.79
CA ALA A 13 -0.52 -2.23 13.81
C ALA A 13 -1.79 -1.64 14.44
N ALA A 14 -2.44 -2.38 15.35
CA ALA A 14 -3.58 -1.91 16.13
C ALA A 14 -3.26 -0.69 16.99
N ASN A 15 -2.15 -0.73 17.72
CA ASN A 15 -1.72 0.39 18.54
C ASN A 15 -1.32 1.61 17.68
N PHE A 16 -0.59 1.39 16.59
CA PHE A 16 -0.14 2.47 15.71
C PHE A 16 -1.29 3.19 15.00
N LEU A 17 -2.36 2.46 14.66
CA LEU A 17 -3.53 2.99 13.96
C LEU A 17 -4.73 3.23 14.89
N GLN A 18 -4.49 3.31 16.20
CA GLN A 18 -5.54 3.59 17.17
C GLN A 18 -6.25 4.90 16.82
N GLY A 19 -7.58 4.85 16.73
CA GLY A 19 -8.42 6.01 16.38
C GLY A 19 -8.48 6.36 14.90
N PHE A 20 -7.82 5.59 14.02
CA PHE A 20 -7.99 5.73 12.58
C PHE A 20 -9.40 5.33 12.16
N SER A 21 -10.01 6.15 11.30
CA SER A 21 -11.28 5.86 10.65
C SER A 21 -11.19 6.14 9.14
N GLY A 22 -11.84 5.30 8.33
CA GLY A 22 -11.86 5.35 6.88
C GLY A 22 -11.25 4.10 6.23
N HIS A 23 -10.77 4.27 5.00
CA HIS A 23 -10.22 3.20 4.19
C HIS A 23 -8.73 2.99 4.45
N LEU A 24 -8.35 1.80 4.94
CA LEU A 24 -6.96 1.41 5.18
C LEU A 24 -6.51 0.41 4.11
N GLN A 25 -5.66 0.85 3.20
CA GLN A 25 -5.15 -0.02 2.13
C GLN A 25 -3.95 -0.86 2.57
N VAL A 26 -4.07 -2.19 2.46
CA VAL A 26 -3.11 -3.17 3.00
C VAL A 26 -2.64 -4.18 1.93
N ASP A 27 -1.51 -4.83 2.19
CA ASP A 27 -0.92 -5.87 1.32
C ASP A 27 -1.55 -7.27 1.51
N GLY A 28 -2.53 -7.37 2.41
CA GLY A 28 -3.16 -8.64 2.80
C GLY A 28 -2.36 -9.44 3.83
N TYR A 29 -1.43 -8.81 4.57
CA TYR A 29 -0.84 -9.41 5.75
C TYR A 29 -1.90 -9.64 6.85
N ALA A 30 -1.94 -10.86 7.39
CA ALA A 30 -2.97 -11.28 8.33
C ALA A 30 -2.99 -10.46 9.63
N GLY A 31 -1.86 -9.82 10.01
CA GLY A 31 -1.79 -8.96 11.18
C GLY A 31 -2.71 -7.74 11.13
N TYR A 32 -3.15 -7.33 9.93
CA TYR A 32 -4.09 -6.23 9.77
C TYR A 32 -5.55 -6.63 9.99
N HIS A 33 -5.90 -7.93 9.99
CA HIS A 33 -7.30 -8.34 10.13
C HIS A 33 -7.93 -7.90 11.46
N ALA A 34 -7.14 -7.77 12.52
CA ALA A 34 -7.59 -7.24 13.81
C ALA A 34 -7.96 -5.75 13.78
N LEU A 35 -7.59 -5.02 12.72
CA LEU A 35 -7.95 -3.62 12.51
C LEU A 35 -9.31 -3.45 11.84
N ALA A 36 -9.84 -4.50 11.22
CA ALA A 36 -11.11 -4.40 10.52
C ALA A 36 -12.23 -4.10 11.52
N SER A 37 -12.89 -2.97 11.33
CA SER A 37 -14.04 -2.53 12.11
C SER A 37 -15.00 -1.73 11.22
N ASP A 38 -16.14 -1.32 11.76
CA ASP A 38 -17.06 -0.42 11.05
C ASP A 38 -16.41 0.94 10.73
N ASP A 39 -15.49 1.38 11.59
CA ASP A 39 -14.75 2.63 11.39
C ASP A 39 -13.51 2.45 10.50
N CYS A 40 -12.89 1.27 10.46
CA CYS A 40 -11.65 1.01 9.70
C CYS A 40 -11.87 -0.09 8.66
N ILE A 41 -12.10 0.35 7.42
CA ILE A 41 -12.42 -0.53 6.29
C ILE A 41 -11.13 -0.94 5.59
N LEU A 42 -10.78 -2.23 5.67
CA LEU A 42 -9.60 -2.76 4.98
C LEU A 42 -9.82 -2.82 3.46
N VAL A 43 -8.92 -2.20 2.71
CA VAL A 43 -8.84 -2.28 1.26
C VAL A 43 -7.66 -3.16 0.86
N GLY A 44 -7.91 -4.21 0.09
CA GLY A 44 -6.91 -5.14 -0.38
C GLY A 44 -6.09 -4.60 -1.55
N CYS A 45 -4.92 -5.20 -1.77
CA CYS A 45 -4.05 -4.87 -2.89
C CYS A 45 -4.16 -5.91 -4.02
N MET A 46 -4.72 -5.51 -5.17
CA MET A 46 -4.86 -6.39 -6.34
C MET A 46 -3.52 -6.83 -6.92
N ALA A 47 -2.46 -6.04 -6.73
CA ALA A 47 -1.12 -6.41 -7.18
C ALA A 47 -0.60 -7.66 -6.45
N HIS A 48 -0.92 -7.84 -5.16
CA HIS A 48 -0.55 -9.03 -4.40
C HIS A 48 -1.31 -10.28 -4.85
N ALA A 49 -2.61 -10.16 -5.09
CA ALA A 49 -3.42 -11.25 -5.65
C ALA A 49 -2.87 -11.66 -7.03
N ARG A 50 -2.65 -10.69 -7.92
CA ARG A 50 -2.05 -10.90 -9.24
C ARG A 50 -0.67 -11.56 -9.17
N ARG A 51 0.20 -11.14 -8.23
CA ARG A 51 1.55 -11.69 -8.06
C ARG A 51 1.52 -13.19 -7.77
N LYS A 52 0.55 -13.69 -7.00
CA LYS A 52 0.42 -15.13 -6.74
C LYS A 52 0.12 -15.94 -8.01
N PHE A 53 -0.66 -15.40 -8.93
CA PHE A 53 -0.88 -16.04 -10.24
C PHE A 53 0.38 -15.99 -11.13
N ASP A 54 1.16 -14.91 -11.06
CA ASP A 54 2.45 -14.82 -11.74
C ASP A 54 3.48 -15.82 -11.17
N GLU A 55 3.54 -15.98 -9.85
CA GLU A 55 4.34 -17.02 -9.19
C GLU A 55 3.88 -18.42 -9.57
N ALA A 56 2.56 -18.67 -9.61
CA ALA A 56 2.00 -19.94 -10.06
C ALA A 56 2.35 -20.23 -11.53
N LEU A 57 2.35 -19.22 -12.40
CA LEU A 57 2.81 -19.33 -13.77
C LEU A 57 4.30 -19.69 -13.83
N LYS A 58 5.14 -19.00 -13.06
CA LYS A 58 6.59 -19.24 -13.01
C LYS A 58 6.95 -20.62 -12.46
N ALA A 59 6.11 -21.20 -11.61
CA ALA A 59 6.30 -22.55 -11.09
C ALA A 59 6.07 -23.65 -12.14
N LEU A 60 5.40 -23.35 -13.26
CA LEU A 60 5.19 -24.32 -14.34
C LEU A 60 6.47 -24.61 -15.15
N PRO A 61 6.57 -25.80 -15.79
CA PRO A 61 7.58 -26.07 -16.82
C PRO A 61 7.56 -25.00 -17.92
N LYS A 62 8.72 -24.65 -18.48
CA LYS A 62 8.87 -23.51 -19.40
C LYS A 62 7.95 -23.60 -20.62
N GLU A 63 7.72 -24.81 -21.11
CA GLU A 63 6.88 -25.16 -22.24
C GLU A 63 5.41 -24.83 -21.93
N SER A 64 4.96 -25.23 -20.73
CA SER A 64 3.60 -24.99 -20.23
C SER A 64 3.30 -23.53 -19.92
N ARG A 65 4.32 -22.69 -19.69
CA ARG A 65 4.14 -21.24 -19.46
C ARG A 65 3.59 -20.50 -20.68
N LYS A 66 3.75 -21.05 -21.89
CA LYS A 66 3.23 -20.44 -23.12
C LYS A 66 1.78 -20.82 -23.42
N ASN A 67 1.21 -21.78 -22.68
CA ASN A 67 -0.17 -22.18 -22.89
C ASN A 67 -1.13 -21.02 -22.54
N LYS A 68 -1.67 -20.35 -23.56
CA LYS A 68 -2.62 -19.25 -23.39
C LYS A 68 -3.89 -19.70 -22.69
N MET A 69 -4.28 -20.96 -22.80
CA MET A 69 -5.46 -21.53 -22.13
C MET A 69 -5.14 -22.03 -20.71
N GLY A 70 -3.89 -21.89 -20.25
CA GLY A 70 -3.50 -22.22 -18.88
C GLY A 70 -4.24 -21.36 -17.85
N MET A 71 -4.48 -21.93 -16.67
CA MET A 71 -5.26 -21.28 -15.62
C MET A 71 -4.60 -19.99 -15.11
N ALA A 72 -3.29 -20.02 -14.88
CA ALA A 72 -2.54 -18.85 -14.42
C ALA A 72 -2.57 -17.70 -15.43
N GLN A 73 -2.39 -18.00 -16.73
CA GLN A 73 -2.46 -17.02 -17.80
C GLN A 73 -3.86 -16.45 -17.95
N THR A 74 -4.89 -17.28 -17.77
CA THR A 74 -6.30 -16.84 -17.80
C THR A 74 -6.58 -15.83 -16.70
N ALA A 75 -6.18 -16.12 -15.46
CA ALA A 75 -6.28 -15.16 -14.35
C ALA A 75 -5.51 -13.87 -14.65
N LEU A 76 -4.24 -13.97 -15.09
CA LEU A 76 -3.42 -12.80 -15.40
C LEU A 76 -4.02 -11.91 -16.50
N ARG A 77 -4.71 -12.50 -17.50
CA ARG A 77 -5.45 -11.71 -18.50
C ARG A 77 -6.63 -10.96 -17.89
N LYS A 78 -7.39 -11.59 -16.98
CA LYS A 78 -8.49 -10.92 -16.28
C LYS A 78 -7.97 -9.74 -15.46
N PHE A 79 -6.89 -9.91 -14.70
CA PHE A 79 -6.23 -8.80 -14.01
C PHE A 79 -5.73 -7.72 -15.00
N ALA A 80 -5.13 -8.11 -16.12
CA ALA A 80 -4.64 -7.14 -17.11
C ALA A 80 -5.76 -6.24 -17.67
N ARG A 81 -6.98 -6.77 -17.84
CA ARG A 81 -8.14 -5.97 -18.27
C ARG A 81 -8.53 -4.94 -17.22
N LEU A 82 -8.56 -5.31 -15.94
CA LEU A 82 -8.83 -4.37 -14.83
C LEU A 82 -7.78 -3.24 -14.79
N TYR A 83 -6.50 -3.59 -14.88
CA TYR A 83 -5.42 -2.59 -14.91
C TYR A 83 -5.44 -1.71 -16.16
N ALA A 84 -5.92 -2.22 -17.30
CA ALA A 84 -6.09 -1.43 -18.51
C ALA A 84 -7.18 -0.36 -18.33
N LEU A 85 -8.29 -0.68 -17.64
CA LEU A 85 -9.33 0.29 -17.29
C LEU A 85 -8.79 1.34 -16.31
N GLU A 86 -8.09 0.94 -15.25
CA GLU A 86 -7.50 1.89 -14.29
C GLU A 86 -6.51 2.85 -14.95
N LYS A 87 -5.77 2.39 -15.97
CA LYS A 87 -4.91 3.25 -16.78
C LYS A 87 -5.73 4.28 -17.58
N GLN A 88 -6.88 3.89 -18.13
CA GLN A 88 -7.77 4.79 -18.86
C GLN A 88 -8.46 5.79 -17.94
N PHE A 89 -8.70 5.43 -16.68
CA PHE A 89 -9.35 6.31 -15.69
C PHE A 89 -8.38 7.30 -15.03
N LYS A 90 -7.10 7.24 -15.39
CA LYS A 90 -6.08 8.15 -14.86
C LYS A 90 -6.39 9.59 -15.31
N GLY A 91 -6.45 10.51 -14.34
CA GLY A 91 -6.75 11.93 -14.59
C GLY A 91 -8.23 12.27 -14.58
N LEU A 92 -9.13 11.29 -14.49
CA LEU A 92 -10.55 11.55 -14.24
C LEU A 92 -10.79 12.02 -12.81
N THR A 93 -11.90 12.75 -12.64
CA THR A 93 -12.45 13.10 -11.33
C THR A 93 -12.82 11.86 -10.53
N ILE A 94 -12.97 12.02 -9.22
CA ILE A 94 -13.28 10.93 -8.28
C ILE A 94 -14.62 10.30 -8.66
N GLU A 95 -15.62 11.15 -8.94
CA GLU A 95 -16.98 10.77 -9.30
C GLU A 95 -17.04 10.03 -10.64
N GLN A 96 -16.36 10.55 -11.67
CA GLN A 96 -16.28 9.87 -12.96
C GLN A 96 -15.58 8.51 -12.86
N ARG A 97 -14.49 8.44 -12.08
CA ARG A 97 -13.78 7.18 -11.86
C ARG A 97 -14.67 6.16 -11.15
N TYR A 98 -15.40 6.59 -10.13
CA TYR A 98 -16.35 5.73 -9.42
C TYR A 98 -17.44 5.17 -10.35
N LEU A 99 -18.12 6.04 -11.11
CA LEU A 99 -19.18 5.61 -12.04
C LEU A 99 -18.67 4.64 -13.10
N LEU A 100 -17.50 4.92 -13.71
CA LEU A 100 -16.91 4.03 -14.70
C LEU A 100 -16.42 2.71 -14.10
N ARG A 101 -15.98 2.69 -12.84
CA ARG A 101 -15.63 1.45 -12.14
C ARG A 101 -16.88 0.58 -11.92
N LEU A 102 -18.00 1.17 -11.54
CA LEU A 102 -19.26 0.45 -11.41
C LEU A 102 -19.76 -0.11 -12.75
N GLU A 103 -19.64 0.67 -13.82
CA GLU A 103 -20.07 0.26 -15.17
C GLU A 103 -19.15 -0.80 -15.78
N LYS A 104 -17.83 -0.60 -15.71
CA LYS A 104 -16.84 -1.36 -16.50
C LYS A 104 -15.98 -2.31 -15.68
N SER A 105 -15.56 -1.91 -14.49
CA SER A 105 -14.69 -2.75 -13.65
C SER A 105 -15.48 -3.81 -12.88
N LYS A 106 -16.68 -3.49 -12.39
CA LYS A 106 -17.53 -4.41 -11.62
C LYS A 106 -17.86 -5.71 -12.38
N PRO A 107 -18.29 -5.70 -13.66
CA PRO A 107 -18.54 -6.95 -14.39
C PRO A 107 -17.28 -7.80 -14.59
N LEU A 108 -16.10 -7.18 -14.72
CA LEU A 108 -14.83 -7.89 -14.83
C LEU A 108 -14.38 -8.52 -13.51
N LEU A 109 -14.71 -7.88 -12.38
CA LEU A 109 -14.49 -8.45 -11.06
C LEU A 109 -15.40 -9.65 -10.83
N GLU A 110 -16.69 -9.56 -11.17
CA GLU A 110 -17.63 -10.68 -11.09
C GLU A 110 -17.18 -11.87 -11.96
N ASP A 111 -16.73 -11.61 -13.20
CA ASP A 111 -16.14 -12.61 -14.09
C ASP A 111 -14.84 -13.24 -13.54
N LEU A 112 -14.03 -12.48 -12.78
CA LEU A 112 -12.86 -13.01 -12.09
C LEU A 112 -13.26 -13.88 -10.88
N LYS A 113 -14.23 -13.43 -10.09
CA LYS A 113 -14.75 -14.16 -8.92
C LYS A 113 -15.34 -15.49 -9.32
N GLN A 114 -16.26 -15.48 -10.28
CA GLN A 114 -16.91 -16.68 -10.79
C GLN A 114 -15.87 -17.65 -11.36
N TRP A 115 -14.86 -17.14 -12.06
CA TRP A 115 -13.76 -17.97 -12.54
C TRP A 115 -12.96 -18.59 -11.38
N CYS A 116 -12.64 -17.84 -10.34
CA CYS A 116 -11.94 -18.38 -9.16
C CYS A 116 -12.77 -19.46 -8.46
N ASP A 117 -14.06 -19.20 -8.22
CA ASP A 117 -14.96 -20.12 -7.52
C ASP A 117 -15.15 -21.44 -8.30
N ASN A 118 -15.35 -21.35 -9.62
CA ASN A 118 -15.47 -22.52 -10.51
C ASN A 118 -14.21 -23.40 -10.56
N ASN A 119 -13.06 -22.84 -10.20
CA ASN A 119 -11.76 -23.52 -10.24
C ASN A 119 -11.23 -23.90 -8.85
N LEU A 120 -11.94 -23.52 -7.78
CA LEU A 120 -11.53 -23.80 -6.40
C LEU A 120 -11.47 -25.32 -6.13
N THR A 121 -12.47 -26.07 -6.58
CA THR A 121 -12.54 -27.53 -6.40
C THR A 121 -11.76 -28.30 -7.47
N LYS A 122 -11.46 -27.67 -8.60
CA LYS A 122 -10.70 -28.26 -9.71
C LYS A 122 -9.19 -28.20 -9.52
N THR A 123 -8.71 -27.49 -8.50
CA THR A 123 -7.28 -27.29 -8.25
C THR A 123 -6.87 -27.85 -6.89
N ALA A 124 -5.79 -28.63 -6.89
CA ALA A 124 -5.25 -29.20 -5.66
C ALA A 124 -4.88 -28.12 -4.64
N LYS A 125 -5.11 -28.42 -3.35
CA LYS A 125 -4.97 -27.43 -2.26
C LYS A 125 -3.58 -26.79 -2.22
N ASP A 126 -2.56 -27.60 -2.41
CA ASP A 126 -1.18 -27.19 -2.22
C ASP A 126 -0.47 -26.79 -3.51
N SER A 127 -1.15 -26.94 -4.66
CA SER A 127 -0.65 -26.44 -5.93
C SER A 127 -0.50 -24.91 -5.91
N ALA A 128 0.49 -24.39 -6.63
CA ALA A 128 0.73 -22.95 -6.69
C ALA A 128 -0.51 -22.18 -7.22
N ILE A 129 -1.18 -22.73 -8.24
CA ILE A 129 -2.42 -22.14 -8.77
C ILE A 129 -3.57 -22.18 -7.76
N GLY A 130 -3.73 -23.30 -7.05
CA GLY A 130 -4.76 -23.42 -6.03
C GLY A 130 -4.53 -22.44 -4.87
N LYS A 131 -3.29 -22.25 -4.43
CA LYS A 131 -2.93 -21.24 -3.42
C LYS A 131 -3.28 -19.82 -3.88
N ALA A 132 -3.04 -19.50 -5.15
CA ALA A 132 -3.40 -18.20 -5.72
C ALA A 132 -4.92 -17.97 -5.76
N ILE A 133 -5.69 -18.98 -6.18
CA ILE A 133 -7.17 -18.93 -6.20
C ILE A 133 -7.71 -18.74 -4.79
N ARG A 134 -7.30 -19.57 -3.82
CA ARG A 134 -7.75 -19.45 -2.42
C ARG A 134 -7.42 -18.10 -1.81
N TYR A 135 -6.22 -17.59 -2.02
CA TYR A 135 -5.87 -16.26 -1.51
C TYR A 135 -6.81 -15.18 -2.08
N THR A 136 -7.07 -15.23 -3.39
CA THR A 136 -7.94 -14.25 -4.05
C THR A 136 -9.37 -14.33 -3.53
N ILE A 137 -9.89 -15.54 -3.31
CA ILE A 137 -11.22 -15.76 -2.74
C ILE A 137 -11.30 -15.28 -1.30
N ASN A 138 -10.32 -15.63 -0.46
CA ASN A 138 -10.31 -15.29 0.96
C ASN A 138 -10.19 -13.77 1.20
N GLN A 139 -9.60 -13.04 0.26
CA GLN A 139 -9.45 -11.58 0.33
C GLN A 139 -10.46 -10.85 -0.56
N TRP A 140 -11.47 -11.53 -1.11
CA TRP A 140 -12.29 -10.98 -2.19
C TRP A 140 -12.97 -9.65 -1.80
N ASP A 141 -13.55 -9.61 -0.60
CA ASP A 141 -14.27 -8.42 -0.13
C ASP A 141 -13.32 -7.22 -0.03
N SER A 142 -12.13 -7.40 0.57
CA SER A 142 -11.14 -6.33 0.68
C SER A 142 -10.58 -5.94 -0.70
N LEU A 143 -10.31 -6.91 -1.58
CA LEU A 143 -9.78 -6.68 -2.92
C LEU A 143 -10.73 -5.91 -3.84
N THR A 144 -12.04 -6.02 -3.62
CA THR A 144 -13.04 -5.32 -4.44
C THR A 144 -13.38 -3.92 -3.92
N ARG A 145 -13.08 -3.58 -2.66
CA ARG A 145 -13.36 -2.25 -2.07
C ARG A 145 -12.81 -1.06 -2.87
N TYR A 146 -11.79 -1.24 -3.71
CA TYR A 146 -11.29 -0.13 -4.53
C TYR A 146 -12.33 0.42 -5.52
N ILE A 147 -13.40 -0.32 -5.84
CA ILE A 147 -14.49 0.20 -6.67
C ILE A 147 -15.58 0.94 -5.88
N ASP A 148 -15.55 0.89 -4.55
CA ASP A 148 -16.56 1.50 -3.68
C ASP A 148 -16.36 3.03 -3.59
N ASP A 149 -15.14 3.52 -3.83
CA ASP A 149 -14.80 4.96 -3.86
C ASP A 149 -13.73 5.24 -4.94
N GLY A 150 -13.93 6.30 -5.73
CA GLY A 150 -13.01 6.75 -6.77
C GLY A 150 -11.63 7.19 -6.25
N ASN A 151 -11.49 7.55 -4.98
CA ASN A 151 -10.21 7.92 -4.37
C ASN A 151 -9.30 6.73 -4.12
N ILE A 152 -9.88 5.54 -3.92
CA ILE A 152 -9.13 4.34 -3.58
C ILE A 152 -8.37 3.84 -4.81
N GLN A 153 -7.10 3.50 -4.62
CA GLN A 153 -6.26 2.94 -5.65
C GLN A 153 -6.48 1.42 -5.76
N ILE A 154 -6.32 0.85 -6.95
CA ILE A 154 -6.43 -0.62 -7.15
C ILE A 154 -5.35 -1.42 -6.38
N ASP A 155 -4.23 -0.78 -6.03
CA ASP A 155 -3.15 -1.38 -5.26
C ASP A 155 -2.42 -0.38 -4.35
N ASN A 156 -1.72 -0.92 -3.35
CA ASN A 156 -0.92 -0.16 -2.38
C ASN A 156 0.51 0.15 -2.88
N ASN A 157 0.78 0.03 -4.18
CA ASN A 157 2.14 0.17 -4.73
C ASN A 157 2.74 1.56 -4.45
N ALA A 158 1.91 2.59 -4.28
CA ALA A 158 2.38 3.91 -3.87
C ALA A 158 3.09 3.84 -2.50
N ALA A 159 2.45 3.26 -1.49
CA ALA A 159 3.04 3.05 -0.17
C ALA A 159 4.31 2.19 -0.25
N GLU A 160 4.29 1.10 -1.04
CA GLU A 160 5.48 0.27 -1.26
C GLU A 160 6.65 1.05 -1.89
N ARG A 161 6.37 1.95 -2.83
CA ARG A 161 7.40 2.81 -3.43
C ARG A 161 7.98 3.80 -2.42
N HIS A 162 7.16 4.37 -1.53
CA HIS A 162 7.63 5.30 -0.50
C HIS A 162 8.46 4.62 0.60
N ILE A 163 8.17 3.37 0.96
CA ILE A 163 8.99 2.64 1.93
C ILE A 163 10.31 2.12 1.31
N LYS A 164 10.36 1.93 -0.02
CA LYS A 164 11.49 1.28 -0.70
C LYS A 164 12.86 1.97 -0.47
N PRO A 165 13.01 3.31 -0.53
CA PRO A 165 14.28 3.98 -0.21
C PRO A 165 14.79 3.65 1.18
N PHE A 166 13.91 3.59 2.18
CA PHE A 166 14.27 3.17 3.54
C PHE A 166 14.75 1.71 3.56
N VAL A 167 14.03 0.81 2.88
CA VAL A 167 14.37 -0.61 2.81
C VAL A 167 15.71 -0.86 2.12
N ILE A 168 16.08 -0.04 1.14
CA ILE A 168 17.39 -0.09 0.50
C ILE A 168 18.45 0.53 1.41
N GLY A 169 18.20 1.72 1.95
CA GLY A 169 19.13 2.43 2.82
C GLY A 169 19.54 1.61 4.05
N ARG A 170 18.58 0.98 4.73
CA ARG A 170 18.87 0.13 5.90
C ARG A 170 19.80 -1.06 5.60
N LYS A 171 19.86 -1.55 4.36
CA LYS A 171 20.81 -2.60 3.97
C LYS A 171 22.25 -2.08 3.88
N ASN A 172 22.41 -0.78 3.66
CA ASN A 172 23.69 -0.11 3.48
C ASN A 172 24.16 0.61 4.76
N TRP A 173 23.29 0.81 5.74
CA TRP A 173 23.66 1.43 7.02
C TRP A 173 24.14 0.38 8.02
N LEU A 174 25.47 0.32 8.20
CA LEU A 174 26.17 -0.67 9.03
C LEU A 174 25.73 -0.69 10.51
N PHE A 175 25.07 0.38 10.99
CA PHE A 175 24.75 0.58 12.42
C PHE A 175 23.25 0.48 12.78
N ASN A 176 22.38 0.04 11.86
CA ASN A 176 20.96 -0.22 12.14
C ASN A 176 20.71 -1.60 12.80
N GLN A 177 21.60 -2.01 13.72
CA GLN A 177 21.55 -3.32 14.37
C GLN A 177 20.93 -3.29 15.78
N THR A 178 20.53 -2.11 16.26
CA THR A 178 19.90 -1.95 17.59
C THR A 178 18.49 -1.38 17.48
N PRO A 179 17.57 -1.76 18.40
CA PRO A 179 16.24 -1.13 18.49
C PRO A 179 16.31 0.40 18.60
N ARG A 180 17.32 0.94 19.30
CA ARG A 180 17.53 2.39 19.43
C ARG A 180 17.87 3.04 18.09
N GLY A 181 18.74 2.43 17.29
CA GLY A 181 19.05 2.91 15.93
C GLY A 181 17.85 2.82 14.98
N ALA A 182 17.05 1.76 15.10
CA ALA A 182 15.82 1.61 14.33
C ALA A 182 14.77 2.68 14.68
N ASN A 183 14.58 2.98 15.97
CA ASN A 183 13.69 4.06 16.43
C ASN A 183 14.15 5.44 15.93
N ALA A 184 15.44 5.76 16.04
CA ALA A 184 15.99 7.01 15.53
C ALA A 184 15.79 7.13 14.00
N SER A 185 16.00 6.04 13.27
CA SER A 185 15.75 5.99 11.83
C SER A 185 14.27 6.20 11.49
N ALA A 186 13.36 5.56 12.21
CA ALA A 186 11.91 5.71 11.98
C ALA A 186 11.43 7.15 12.22
N LEU A 187 11.95 7.83 13.25
CA LEU A 187 11.67 9.23 13.51
C LEU A 187 12.16 10.12 12.36
N LEU A 188 13.42 9.97 11.95
CA LEU A 188 14.00 10.78 10.87
C LEU A 188 13.25 10.56 9.55
N TYR A 189 12.91 9.32 9.22
CA TYR A 189 12.14 9.00 8.02
C TYR A 189 10.72 9.53 8.07
N SER A 190 10.10 9.59 9.25
CA SER A 190 8.80 10.24 9.41
C SER A 190 8.88 11.72 9.04
N LEU A 191 9.91 12.45 9.48
CA LEU A 191 10.11 13.86 9.12
C LEU A 191 10.37 14.02 7.61
N VAL A 192 11.34 13.27 7.08
CA VAL A 192 11.74 13.35 5.67
C VAL A 192 10.59 13.01 4.73
N GLN A 193 9.88 11.90 4.98
CA GLN A 193 8.83 11.44 4.07
C GLN A 193 7.56 12.28 4.19
N THR A 194 7.31 12.90 5.34
CA THR A 194 6.22 13.89 5.46
C THR A 194 6.57 15.17 4.69
N ALA A 195 7.82 15.62 4.70
CA ALA A 195 8.27 16.73 3.86
C ALA A 195 8.12 16.43 2.36
N VAL A 196 8.58 15.24 1.91
CA VAL A 196 8.40 14.77 0.53
C VAL A 196 6.92 14.71 0.15
N ALA A 197 6.06 14.18 1.01
CA ALA A 197 4.62 14.09 0.76
C ALA A 197 3.94 15.47 0.62
N ASN A 198 4.53 16.51 1.21
CA ASN A 198 4.09 17.91 1.10
C ASN A 198 4.89 18.70 0.06
N ASN A 199 5.60 18.01 -0.84
CA ASN A 199 6.38 18.60 -1.93
C ASN A 199 7.50 19.56 -1.47
N LEU A 200 8.11 19.32 -0.31
CA LEU A 200 9.24 20.12 0.19
C LEU A 200 10.57 19.41 -0.02
N GLU A 201 11.63 20.18 -0.33
CA GLU A 201 13.00 19.67 -0.35
C GLU A 201 13.43 19.26 1.08
N PRO A 202 13.73 17.97 1.34
CA PRO A 202 13.93 17.47 2.70
C PRO A 202 15.15 18.05 3.42
N PHE A 203 16.24 18.34 2.71
CA PHE A 203 17.43 18.90 3.35
C PHE A 203 17.15 20.33 3.86
N ASP A 204 16.55 21.18 3.05
CA ASP A 204 16.16 22.55 3.41
C ASP A 204 15.11 22.53 4.53
N TYR A 205 14.15 21.60 4.50
CA TYR A 205 13.18 21.42 5.60
C TYR A 205 13.88 21.06 6.92
N LEU A 206 14.76 20.05 6.93
CA LEU A 206 15.49 19.66 8.14
C LEU A 206 16.41 20.79 8.63
N LYS A 207 17.07 21.50 7.72
CA LYS A 207 17.89 22.67 8.05
C LYS A 207 17.04 23.77 8.70
N TYR A 208 15.84 24.02 8.18
CA TYR A 208 14.92 24.99 8.78
C TYR A 208 14.51 24.58 10.19
N LEU A 209 14.11 23.32 10.40
CA LEU A 209 13.80 22.80 11.74
C LEU A 209 14.97 23.01 12.70
N LEU A 210 16.17 22.60 12.32
CA LEU A 210 17.36 22.67 13.19
C LEU A 210 17.83 24.11 13.47
N THR A 211 17.48 25.08 12.63
CA THR A 211 17.87 26.48 12.82
C THR A 211 16.78 27.33 13.47
N ALA A 212 15.50 27.00 13.25
CA ALA A 212 14.37 27.79 13.71
C ALA A 212 13.75 27.24 15.01
N LEU A 213 13.71 25.92 15.23
CA LEU A 213 13.20 25.36 16.50
C LEU A 213 13.96 25.86 17.73
N PRO A 214 15.32 25.94 17.74
CA PRO A 214 16.04 26.44 18.92
C PRO A 214 15.66 27.88 19.30
N LYS A 215 15.14 28.68 18.36
CA LYS A 215 14.72 30.06 18.59
C LYS A 215 13.46 30.16 19.47
N LEU A 216 12.67 29.08 19.59
CA LEU A 216 11.55 29.02 20.53
C LEU A 216 12.00 28.93 21.99
N GLY A 217 13.28 28.66 22.26
CA GLY A 217 13.78 28.42 23.60
C GLY A 217 13.43 27.03 24.14
N ARG A 218 13.64 26.82 25.44
CA ARG A 218 13.44 25.51 26.11
C ARG A 218 12.01 25.28 26.61
N HIS A 219 11.21 26.33 26.66
CA HIS A 219 9.85 26.31 27.21
C HIS A 219 8.90 26.92 26.17
N TYR A 220 8.39 26.07 25.29
CA TYR A 220 7.33 26.41 24.35
C TYR A 220 6.14 25.48 24.58
N LYS A 221 4.94 25.96 24.26
CA LYS A 221 3.75 25.10 24.27
C LYS A 221 3.77 24.18 23.04
N PRO A 222 3.32 22.92 23.12
CA PRO A 222 3.36 21.98 22.00
C PRO A 222 2.78 22.52 20.69
N GLU A 223 1.75 23.35 20.76
CA GLU A 223 1.09 23.97 19.60
C GLU A 223 2.03 24.91 18.82
N ALA A 224 3.09 25.43 19.48
CA ALA A 224 4.11 26.20 18.79
C ALA A 224 4.88 25.38 17.75
N LEU A 225 4.81 24.04 17.80
CA LEU A 225 5.39 23.16 16.78
C LEU A 225 4.59 23.14 15.48
N ASP A 226 3.32 23.54 15.50
CA ASP A 226 2.44 23.47 14.33
C ASP A 226 2.96 24.32 13.17
N GLN A 227 3.57 25.46 13.47
CA GLN A 227 4.18 26.34 12.46
C GLN A 227 5.37 25.69 11.71
N PHE A 228 5.90 24.58 12.24
CA PHE A 228 7.01 23.84 11.65
C PHE A 228 6.54 22.61 10.86
N LEU A 229 5.23 22.32 10.84
CA LEU A 229 4.70 21.21 10.08
C LEU A 229 4.85 21.47 8.57
N PRO A 230 5.14 20.46 7.75
CA PRO A 230 5.47 20.66 6.33
C PRO A 230 4.43 21.45 5.54
N TRP A 231 3.13 21.25 5.79
CA TRP A 231 2.06 21.97 5.09
C TRP A 231 2.01 23.47 5.42
N ASN A 232 2.64 23.92 6.50
CA ASN A 232 2.73 25.33 6.89
C ASN A 232 4.02 26.01 6.39
N LEU A 233 4.88 25.27 5.67
CA LEU A 233 6.21 25.73 5.25
C LEU A 233 6.39 25.77 3.72
N THR A 234 5.32 25.60 2.95
CA THR A 234 5.33 25.57 1.48
C THR A 234 5.88 26.85 0.85
N GLU A 235 5.72 27.99 1.51
CA GLU A 235 6.28 29.28 1.05
C GLU A 235 7.73 29.51 1.51
N LYS A 236 8.18 28.79 2.55
CA LYS A 236 9.48 28.99 3.20
C LYS A 236 10.56 28.03 2.71
N ILE A 237 10.15 26.84 2.26
CA ILE A 237 11.04 25.77 1.81
C ILE A 237 10.85 25.56 0.32
N LYS A 238 11.95 25.34 -0.38
CA LYS A 238 11.91 25.11 -1.83
C LYS A 238 11.11 23.85 -2.14
N PRO A 239 10.40 23.82 -3.28
CA PRO A 239 9.71 22.63 -3.70
C PRO A 239 10.71 21.50 -3.98
N LEU A 240 10.27 20.26 -3.76
CA LEU A 240 11.03 19.07 -4.10
C LEU A 240 11.35 19.10 -5.62
N LYS A 241 12.63 18.93 -5.95
CA LYS A 241 13.12 18.88 -7.34
C LYS A 241 13.00 17.51 -7.97
#